data_AF-A0A920L9L4-F1
#
_entry.id   AF-A0A920L9L4-F1
#
_cell.length_a   1.000
_cell.length_b   1.000
_cell.length_c   1.000
_cell.angle_alpha   90.00
_cell.angle_beta   90.00
_cell.angle_gamma   90.00
#
_symmetry.space_group_name_H-M   'P 1'
#
loop_
_entity.id
_entity.type
_entity.pdbx_description
1 polymer ?
#
loop_
_entity_poly.entity_id
_entity_poly.type
_entity_poly.pdbx_seq_one_letter_code
_entity_poly.pdbx_strand_id
1 'polypeptide(L)'
;MRENNIFYNSINIEKNLISLTLKNNTDIDKASKIISETYTDSFDINLEQNTLNLTLKEEALKDIGKAAIKQNITTLRNRVNELGVAEPIVQQSGKNRVVVELPGIKDTARAKEIIGATATLEFKMVDEDYISESFADEYNIPINSKLYKDQNNNPIVLKRNVV
;
A
#
# COMPACT_ATOMS: atom_id res chain seq x y z
N MET A 1 3.42 -18.17 3.29
CA MET A 1 3.13 -18.89 2.02
C MET A 1 4.41 -19.36 1.31
N ARG A 2 5.45 -18.51 1.12
CA ARG A 2 6.78 -18.95 0.64
C ARG A 2 7.64 -19.66 1.69
N GLU A 3 7.38 -19.40 2.97
CA GLU A 3 8.14 -19.98 4.09
C GLU A 3 7.75 -21.43 4.46
N ASN A 4 6.64 -21.96 3.92
CA ASN A 4 6.13 -23.30 4.26
C ASN A 4 6.30 -24.35 3.13
N ASN A 5 7.06 -24.04 2.08
CA ASN A 5 7.42 -25.01 1.03
C ASN A 5 6.20 -25.64 0.30
N ILE A 6 5.11 -24.87 0.11
CA ILE A 6 3.90 -25.33 -0.58
C ILE A 6 4.01 -24.95 -2.06
N PHE A 7 4.13 -25.95 -2.93
CA PHE A 7 4.25 -25.77 -4.38
C PHE A 7 2.87 -25.64 -5.03
N TYR A 8 2.48 -24.40 -5.35
CA TYR A 8 1.28 -24.12 -6.14
C TYR A 8 1.62 -24.13 -7.64
N ASN A 9 0.72 -24.68 -8.46
CA ASN A 9 0.87 -24.71 -9.92
C ASN A 9 0.38 -23.40 -10.54
N SER A 10 -0.74 -22.87 -10.04
CA SER A 10 -1.34 -21.61 -10.47
C SER A 10 -2.22 -21.02 -9.38
N ILE A 11 -2.25 -19.69 -9.32
CA ILE A 11 -3.20 -18.91 -8.53
C ILE A 11 -4.05 -18.14 -9.52
N ASN A 12 -5.36 -18.39 -9.53
CA ASN A 12 -6.32 -17.55 -10.23
C ASN A 12 -7.11 -16.75 -9.19
N ILE A 13 -7.20 -15.43 -9.39
CA ILE A 13 -7.92 -14.52 -8.52
C ILE A 13 -9.00 -13.84 -9.36
N GLU A 14 -10.25 -14.21 -9.12
CA GLU A 14 -11.41 -13.66 -9.81
C GLU A 14 -12.36 -12.99 -8.82
N LYS A 15 -12.26 -11.67 -8.70
CA LYS A 15 -13.05 -10.80 -7.79
C LYS A 15 -13.01 -11.26 -6.32
N ASN A 16 -13.81 -12.26 -5.97
CA ASN A 16 -14.01 -12.79 -4.63
C ASN A 16 -13.64 -14.29 -4.51
N LEU A 17 -13.26 -14.93 -5.61
CA LEU A 17 -12.85 -16.32 -5.67
C LEU A 17 -11.34 -16.38 -5.89
N ILE A 18 -10.64 -17.09 -5.01
CA ILE A 18 -9.24 -17.45 -5.20
C ILE A 18 -9.20 -18.96 -5.45
N SER A 19 -8.83 -19.35 -6.66
CA SER A 19 -8.66 -20.75 -7.03
C SER A 19 -7.17 -21.08 -7.05
N LEU A 20 -6.76 -21.95 -6.12
CA LEU A 20 -5.39 -22.42 -5.99
C LEU A 20 -5.29 -23.84 -6.52
N THR A 21 -4.61 -24.05 -7.64
CA THR A 21 -4.34 -25.40 -8.15
C THR A 21 -2.99 -25.87 -7.62
N LEU A 22 -2.99 -26.94 -6.83
CA LEU A 22 -1.78 -27.50 -6.20
C LEU A 22 -1.27 -28.69 -7.02
N LYS A 23 0.02 -29.03 -6.95
CA LYS A 23 0.60 -30.15 -7.74
C LYS A 23 0.39 -31.51 -7.07
N ASN A 24 0.51 -31.59 -5.76
CA ASN A 24 0.49 -32.84 -5.01
C ASN A 24 -0.64 -32.87 -3.97
N ASN A 25 -1.23 -34.05 -3.79
CA ASN A 25 -2.30 -34.27 -2.80
C ASN A 25 -1.83 -34.01 -1.35
N THR A 26 -0.55 -34.28 -1.05
CA THR A 26 0.07 -33.99 0.25
C THR A 26 0.23 -32.50 0.55
N ASP A 27 0.30 -31.66 -0.48
CA ASP A 27 0.37 -30.20 -0.33
C ASP A 27 -1.03 -29.59 -0.14
N ILE A 28 -2.06 -30.27 -0.63
CA ILE A 28 -3.48 -29.91 -0.43
C ILE A 28 -3.89 -30.07 1.02
N ASP A 29 -3.58 -31.19 1.65
CA ASP A 29 -3.95 -31.40 3.06
C ASP A 29 -3.26 -30.40 4.00
N LYS A 30 -2.01 -30.05 3.70
CA LYS A 30 -1.28 -29.01 4.46
C LYS A 30 -1.86 -27.62 4.21
N ALA A 31 -2.13 -27.27 2.95
CA ALA A 31 -2.67 -25.97 2.59
C ALA A 31 -4.09 -25.78 3.13
N SER A 32 -4.95 -26.79 2.98
CA SER A 32 -6.32 -26.77 3.50
C SER A 32 -6.32 -26.62 5.02
N LYS A 33 -5.45 -27.34 5.74
CA LYS A 33 -5.30 -27.21 7.20
C LYS A 33 -4.86 -25.81 7.62
N ILE A 34 -3.79 -25.26 7.04
CA ILE A 34 -3.30 -23.92 7.39
C ILE A 34 -4.35 -22.85 7.10
N ILE A 35 -5.02 -22.95 5.95
CA ILE A 35 -5.97 -21.93 5.51
C ILE A 35 -7.28 -22.02 6.31
N SER A 36 -7.74 -23.23 6.65
CA SER A 36 -8.88 -23.42 7.55
C SER A 36 -8.58 -23.02 8.99
N GLU A 37 -7.35 -23.20 9.49
CA GLU A 37 -6.99 -22.76 10.84
C GLU A 37 -6.84 -21.23 10.94
N THR A 38 -6.41 -20.56 9.87
CA THR A 38 -6.04 -19.13 9.91
C THR A 38 -7.11 -18.20 9.32
N TYR A 39 -7.87 -18.66 8.32
CA TYR A 39 -8.70 -17.78 7.48
C TYR A 39 -10.17 -18.21 7.35
N THR A 40 -10.64 -19.15 8.18
CA THR A 40 -12.04 -19.62 8.18
C THR A 40 -13.05 -18.51 8.40
N ASP A 41 -12.70 -17.48 9.18
CA ASP A 41 -13.62 -16.36 9.42
C ASP A 41 -13.79 -15.48 8.18
N SER A 42 -12.81 -15.48 7.27
CA SER A 42 -12.81 -14.63 6.08
C SER A 42 -13.27 -15.35 4.81
N PHE A 43 -12.98 -16.64 4.66
CA PHE A 43 -13.23 -17.39 3.44
C PHE A 43 -14.02 -18.67 3.70
N ASP A 44 -14.95 -18.97 2.79
CA ASP A 44 -15.48 -20.31 2.59
C ASP A 44 -14.49 -21.11 1.75
N ILE A 45 -14.10 -22.27 2.26
CA ILE A 45 -13.06 -23.11 1.67
C ILE A 45 -13.73 -24.35 1.10
N ASN A 46 -13.63 -24.53 -0.22
CA ASN A 46 -14.09 -25.73 -0.90
C ASN A 46 -12.90 -26.40 -1.60
N LEU A 47 -12.76 -27.72 -1.41
CA LEU A 47 -11.74 -28.52 -2.06
C LEU A 47 -12.38 -29.36 -3.17
N GLU A 48 -12.02 -29.08 -4.41
CA GLU A 48 -12.48 -29.85 -5.57
C GLU A 48 -11.27 -30.46 -6.28
N GLN A 49 -11.14 -31.80 -6.18
CA GLN A 49 -10.03 -32.57 -6.74
C GLN A 49 -8.66 -32.06 -6.26
N ASN A 50 -7.93 -31.32 -7.11
CA ASN A 50 -6.61 -30.79 -6.86
C ASN A 50 -6.61 -29.25 -6.71
N THR A 51 -7.79 -28.65 -6.60
CA THR A 51 -8.01 -27.21 -6.59
C THR A 51 -8.71 -26.79 -5.30
N LEU A 52 -8.07 -25.89 -4.56
CA LEU A 52 -8.63 -25.24 -3.38
C LEU A 52 -9.28 -23.93 -3.80
N ASN A 53 -10.60 -23.86 -3.63
CA ASN A 53 -11.41 -22.68 -3.92
C ASN A 53 -11.69 -21.94 -2.61
N LEU A 54 -11.19 -20.70 -2.51
CA LEU A 54 -11.44 -19.81 -1.39
C LEU A 54 -12.41 -18.73 -1.85
N THR A 55 -13.63 -18.76 -1.34
CA THR A 55 -14.66 -17.76 -1.62
C THR A 55 -14.74 -16.79 -0.45
N LEU A 56 -14.50 -15.51 -0.68
CA LEU A 56 -14.55 -14.52 0.37
C LEU A 56 -16.00 -14.34 0.87
N LYS A 57 -16.22 -14.47 2.17
CA LYS A 57 -17.54 -14.30 2.80
C LYS A 57 -18.03 -12.86 2.67
N GLU A 58 -19.34 -12.67 2.61
CA GLU A 58 -19.93 -11.33 2.56
C GLU A 58 -19.63 -10.49 3.81
N GLU A 59 -19.53 -11.12 4.97
CA GLU A 59 -19.19 -10.45 6.23
C GLU A 59 -17.74 -9.94 6.19
N ALA A 60 -16.81 -10.79 5.75
CA ALA A 60 -15.42 -10.43 5.55
C ALA A 60 -15.25 -9.27 4.55
N LEU A 61 -16.01 -9.29 3.45
CA LEU A 61 -16.05 -8.17 2.49
C LEU A 61 -16.49 -6.86 3.13
N LYS A 62 -17.53 -6.90 3.97
CA LYS A 62 -18.02 -5.71 4.69
C LYS A 62 -16.96 -5.21 5.67
N ASP A 63 -16.29 -6.10 6.38
CA ASP A 63 -15.29 -5.72 7.37
C ASP A 63 -14.00 -5.19 6.74
N ILE A 64 -13.55 -5.77 5.62
CA ILE A 64 -12.48 -5.20 4.79
C ILE A 64 -12.85 -3.79 4.34
N GLY A 65 -14.08 -3.58 3.86
CA GLY A 65 -14.57 -2.26 3.47
C GLY A 65 -14.55 -1.25 4.62
N LYS A 66 -15.03 -1.63 5.81
CA LYS A 66 -14.97 -0.78 7.01
C LYS A 66 -13.52 -0.48 7.42
N ALA A 67 -12.65 -1.48 7.39
CA ALA A 67 -11.25 -1.35 7.75
C ALA A 67 -10.53 -0.38 6.80
N ALA A 68 -10.74 -0.53 5.49
CA ALA A 68 -10.19 0.37 4.48
C ALA A 68 -10.62 1.83 4.70
N ILE A 69 -11.90 2.07 5.01
CA ILE A 69 -12.40 3.43 5.28
C ILE A 69 -11.79 3.99 6.56
N LYS A 70 -11.71 3.19 7.63
CA LYS A 70 -11.11 3.61 8.90
C LYS A 70 -9.63 3.96 8.73
N GLN A 71 -8.90 3.19 7.93
CA GLN A 71 -7.51 3.49 7.57
C GLN A 71 -7.43 4.80 6.80
N ASN A 72 -8.25 4.97 5.77
CA ASN A 72 -8.29 6.21 4.99
C ASN A 72 -8.60 7.43 5.86
N ILE A 73 -9.55 7.35 6.80
CA ILE A 73 -9.85 8.43 7.74
C ILE A 73 -8.62 8.80 8.58
N THR A 74 -7.92 7.79 9.10
CA THR A 74 -6.68 8.01 9.88
C THR A 74 -5.61 8.68 9.03
N THR A 75 -5.39 8.19 7.81
CA THR A 75 -4.42 8.78 6.88
C THR A 75 -4.77 10.22 6.52
N LEU A 76 -6.04 10.51 6.23
CA LEU A 76 -6.51 11.86 5.90
C LEU A 76 -6.34 12.80 7.11
N ARG A 77 -6.64 12.34 8.32
CA ARG A 77 -6.42 13.13 9.55
C ARG A 77 -4.96 13.54 9.69
N ASN A 78 -4.02 12.61 9.49
CA ASN A 78 -2.59 12.91 9.57
C ASN A 78 -2.15 13.93 8.51
N ARG A 79 -2.56 13.74 7.25
CA ARG A 79 -2.26 14.67 6.16
C ARG A 79 -2.80 16.08 6.40
N VAL A 80 -3.97 16.17 7.02
CA VAL A 80 -4.57 17.46 7.34
C VAL A 80 -3.84 18.15 8.49
N ASN A 81 -3.37 17.40 9.49
CA ASN A 81 -2.54 17.96 10.57
C ASN A 81 -1.24 18.56 10.01
N GLU A 82 -0.65 17.96 8.97
CA GLU A 82 0.54 18.49 8.28
C GLU A 82 0.29 19.85 7.59
N LEU A 83 -0.97 20.20 7.30
CA LEU A 83 -1.34 21.51 6.75
C LEU A 83 -1.37 22.62 7.82
N GLY A 84 -1.17 22.29 9.11
CA GLY A 84 -1.18 23.25 10.20
C GLY A 84 -2.58 23.74 10.60
N VAL A 85 -3.63 22.96 10.28
CA VAL A 85 -5.01 23.27 10.67
C VAL A 85 -5.24 22.84 12.12
N ALA A 86 -5.77 23.75 12.95
CA ALA A 86 -5.84 23.53 14.40
C ALA A 86 -6.76 22.38 14.81
N GLU A 87 -7.89 22.15 14.13
CA GLU A 87 -8.83 21.07 14.47
C GLU A 87 -9.65 20.64 13.23
N PRO A 88 -9.18 19.68 12.44
CA PRO A 88 -9.91 19.22 11.26
C PRO A 88 -10.97 18.18 11.58
N ILE A 89 -12.14 18.29 10.93
CA ILE A 89 -13.20 17.30 11.04
C ILE A 89 -13.07 16.32 9.87
N VAL A 90 -12.75 15.06 10.18
CA VAL A 90 -12.67 13.97 9.19
C VAL A 90 -13.63 12.88 9.63
N GLN A 91 -14.71 12.70 8.87
CA GLN A 91 -15.78 11.77 9.20
C GLN A 91 -16.24 10.95 8.00
N GLN A 92 -16.69 9.73 8.28
CA GLN A 92 -17.29 8.88 7.25
C GLN A 92 -18.65 9.45 6.83
N SER A 93 -18.88 9.53 5.53
CA SER A 93 -20.16 9.90 4.94
C SER A 93 -20.69 8.73 4.11
N GLY A 94 -21.73 8.06 4.61
CA GLY A 94 -22.28 6.88 3.96
C GLY A 94 -21.29 5.71 3.86
N LYS A 95 -21.50 4.83 2.87
CA LYS A 95 -20.73 3.58 2.77
C LYS A 95 -19.32 3.77 2.19
N ASN A 96 -19.11 4.69 1.25
CA ASN A 96 -17.86 4.77 0.47
C ASN A 96 -17.27 6.20 0.39
N ARG A 97 -17.67 7.12 1.26
CA ARG A 97 -17.18 8.52 1.20
C ARG A 97 -16.66 8.97 2.56
N VAL A 98 -15.75 9.92 2.53
CA VAL A 98 -15.22 10.61 3.71
C VAL A 98 -15.38 12.10 3.45
N VAL A 99 -15.94 12.82 4.41
CA VAL A 99 -16.07 14.27 4.40
C VAL A 99 -14.95 14.84 5.26
N VAL A 100 -14.26 15.84 4.70
CA VAL A 100 -13.15 16.55 5.34
C VAL A 100 -13.50 18.03 5.39
N GLU A 101 -13.50 18.60 6.59
CA GLU A 101 -13.74 20.02 6.82
C GLU A 101 -12.49 20.65 7.45
N LEU A 102 -12.02 21.73 6.81
CA LEU A 102 -10.77 22.42 7.15
C LEU A 102 -11.07 23.87 7.55
N PRO A 103 -11.38 24.16 8.83
CA PRO A 103 -11.64 25.52 9.26
C PRO A 103 -10.38 26.39 9.14
N GLY A 104 -10.52 27.59 8.58
CA GLY A 104 -9.42 28.57 8.50
C GLY A 104 -8.35 28.30 7.44
N ILE A 105 -8.54 27.33 6.53
CA ILE A 105 -7.61 27.10 5.42
C ILE A 105 -7.69 28.25 4.39
N LYS A 106 -6.54 28.84 4.06
CA LYS A 106 -6.46 29.92 3.05
C LYS A 106 -6.35 29.40 1.62
N ASP A 107 -5.68 28.26 1.44
CA ASP A 107 -5.45 27.64 0.14
C ASP A 107 -6.03 26.23 0.09
N THR A 108 -7.25 26.13 -0.42
CA THR A 108 -7.97 24.86 -0.59
C THR A 108 -7.41 24.03 -1.74
N ALA A 109 -6.77 24.65 -2.74
CA ALA A 109 -6.18 23.95 -3.88
C ALA A 109 -4.96 23.14 -3.43
N ARG A 110 -4.04 23.78 -2.68
CA ARG A 110 -2.88 23.12 -2.07
C ARG A 110 -3.29 22.03 -1.07
N ALA A 111 -4.34 22.27 -0.27
CA ALA A 111 -4.87 21.26 0.63
C ALA A 111 -5.39 20.04 -0.14
N LYS A 112 -6.12 20.24 -1.24
CA LYS A 112 -6.63 19.16 -2.09
C LYS A 112 -5.50 18.34 -2.71
N GLU A 113 -4.41 18.97 -3.15
CA GLU A 113 -3.24 18.27 -3.68
C GLU A 113 -2.58 17.37 -2.64
N ILE A 114 -2.31 17.89 -1.44
CA ILE A 114 -1.65 17.13 -0.36
C ILE A 114 -2.53 15.97 0.14
N ILE A 115 -3.83 16.22 0.28
CA ILE A 115 -4.80 15.22 0.74
C ILE A 115 -5.04 14.15 -0.33
N GLY A 116 -5.08 14.54 -1.61
CA GLY A 116 -5.38 13.65 -2.73
C GLY A 116 -4.16 12.93 -3.32
N ALA A 117 -2.94 13.39 -3.03
CA ALA A 117 -1.73 12.77 -3.55
C ALA A 117 -1.53 11.37 -2.93
N THR A 118 -1.28 10.35 -3.75
CA THR A 118 -0.78 9.07 -3.25
C THR A 118 0.69 9.26 -2.87
N ALA A 119 1.01 9.13 -1.58
CA ALA A 119 2.39 9.21 -1.14
C ALA A 119 3.11 7.93 -1.60
N THR A 120 4.01 8.06 -2.58
CA THR A 120 4.85 6.96 -3.04
C THR A 120 6.19 7.07 -2.34
N LEU A 121 6.55 6.04 -1.55
CA LEU A 121 7.85 5.96 -0.90
C LEU A 121 8.80 5.22 -1.84
N GLU A 122 9.87 5.88 -2.28
CA GLU A 122 10.93 5.29 -3.09
C GLU A 122 12.24 5.33 -2.30
N PHE A 123 12.91 4.19 -2.20
CA PHE A 123 14.28 4.11 -1.68
C PHE A 123 15.26 4.16 -2.84
N LYS A 124 16.17 5.13 -2.82
CA LYS A 124 17.20 5.31 -3.85
C LYS A 124 18.58 5.33 -3.18
N MET A 125 19.57 4.75 -3.86
CA MET A 125 20.95 4.83 -3.39
C MET A 125 21.51 6.23 -3.61
N VAL A 126 22.29 6.69 -2.63
CA VAL A 126 23.11 7.90 -2.76
C VAL A 126 24.21 7.63 -3.77
N ASP A 127 24.47 8.62 -4.62
CA ASP A 127 25.59 8.58 -5.56
C ASP A 127 26.82 9.21 -4.88
N GLU A 128 27.66 8.36 -4.27
CA GLU A 128 28.77 8.81 -3.42
C GLU A 128 29.84 9.62 -4.16
N ASP A 129 29.98 9.37 -5.46
CA ASP A 129 30.89 10.10 -6.35
C ASP A 129 30.48 11.57 -6.53
N TYR A 130 29.24 11.94 -6.13
CA TYR A 130 28.62 13.25 -6.34
C TYR A 130 28.13 13.93 -5.04
N ILE A 131 28.76 13.66 -3.90
CA ILE A 131 28.37 14.19 -2.58
C ILE A 131 28.89 15.62 -2.28
N SER A 132 29.85 16.16 -3.05
CA SER A 132 30.46 17.45 -2.70
C SER A 132 29.62 18.67 -3.09
N GLU A 133 29.70 19.73 -2.28
CA GLU A 133 29.04 21.05 -2.49
C GLU A 133 29.33 21.70 -3.87
N SER A 134 30.34 21.18 -4.58
CA SER A 134 30.75 21.59 -5.93
C SER A 134 29.81 21.14 -7.06
N PHE A 135 28.78 20.35 -6.79
CA PHE A 135 27.77 19.93 -7.79
C PHE A 135 26.53 20.82 -7.83
N ALA A 136 26.59 22.02 -7.23
CA ALA A 136 25.52 23.01 -7.23
C ALA A 136 25.15 23.54 -8.63
N ASP A 137 25.95 23.24 -9.65
CA ASP A 137 25.63 23.51 -11.04
C ASP A 137 24.94 22.27 -11.64
N GLU A 138 23.66 22.44 -12.00
CA GLU A 138 22.71 21.45 -12.57
C GLU A 138 23.24 20.69 -13.82
N TYR A 139 24.43 21.05 -14.31
CA TYR A 139 25.06 20.55 -15.53
C TYR A 139 25.96 19.31 -15.37
N ASN A 140 26.33 18.89 -14.17
CA ASN A 140 27.26 17.77 -13.94
C ASN A 140 26.62 16.50 -13.36
N ILE A 141 25.29 16.35 -13.47
CA ILE A 141 24.59 15.15 -12.98
C ILE A 141 24.62 14.07 -14.06
N PRO A 142 25.12 12.85 -13.78
CA PRO A 142 25.13 11.78 -14.77
C PRO A 142 23.69 11.32 -15.11
N ILE A 143 23.51 10.79 -16.32
CA ILE A 143 22.19 10.44 -16.89
C ILE A 143 21.37 9.50 -15.97
N ASN A 144 22.06 8.63 -15.23
CA ASN A 144 21.47 7.66 -14.31
C ASN A 144 21.21 8.20 -12.89
N SER A 145 21.47 9.47 -12.62
CA SER A 145 21.27 10.10 -11.31
C SER A 145 20.38 11.35 -11.41
N LYS A 146 19.92 11.83 -10.26
CA LYS A 146 19.09 13.04 -10.15
C LYS A 146 19.41 13.75 -8.84
N LEU A 147 19.48 15.08 -8.89
CA LEU A 147 19.65 15.93 -7.72
C LEU A 147 18.32 16.04 -6.95
N TYR A 148 18.42 15.81 -5.65
CA TYR A 148 17.37 15.99 -4.65
C TYR A 148 17.87 16.92 -3.55
N LYS A 149 16.98 17.31 -2.64
CA LYS A 149 17.32 18.04 -1.42
C LYS A 149 16.94 17.20 -0.21
N ASP A 150 17.83 17.13 0.77
CA ASP A 150 17.56 16.47 2.04
C ASP A 150 16.64 17.34 2.94
N GLN A 151 16.32 16.84 4.15
CA GLN A 151 15.47 17.55 5.12
C GLN A 151 16.11 18.86 5.64
N ASN A 152 17.43 18.99 5.54
CA ASN A 152 18.19 20.17 5.93
C ASN A 152 18.44 21.12 4.74
N ASN A 153 17.80 20.86 3.59
CA ASN A 153 17.93 21.61 2.34
C ASN A 153 19.32 21.51 1.69
N ASN A 154 20.13 20.51 2.06
CA ASN A 154 21.40 20.21 1.41
C ASN A 154 21.16 19.45 0.08
N PRO A 155 21.95 19.74 -0.97
CA PRO A 155 21.90 18.97 -2.21
C PRO A 155 22.38 17.53 -1.99
N ILE A 156 21.60 16.55 -2.47
CA ILE A 156 21.99 15.13 -2.48
C ILE A 156 21.70 14.52 -3.84
N VAL A 157 22.68 13.84 -4.44
CA VAL A 157 22.51 13.16 -5.72
C VAL A 157 22.11 11.71 -5.45
N LEU A 158 20.99 11.29 -6.01
CA LEU A 158 20.46 9.93 -5.87
C LEU A 158 20.42 9.23 -7.23
N LYS A 159 20.72 7.93 -7.26
CA LYS A 159 20.56 7.09 -8.44
C LYS A 159 19.09 6.97 -8.82
N ARG A 160 18.77 6.96 -10.11
CA ARG A 160 17.38 6.85 -10.61
C ARG A 160 16.73 5.51 -10.33
N ASN A 161 17.53 4.45 -10.17
CA ASN A 161 17.04 3.11 -9.88
C ASN A 161 16.52 3.03 -8.44
N VAL A 162 15.32 2.49 -8.29
CA VAL A 162 14.73 2.14 -7.00
C VAL A 162 15.37 0.84 -6.53
N VAL A 163 15.76 0.78 -5.25
CA VAL A 163 16.30 -0.43 -4.60
C VAL A 163 15.16 -1.35 -4.18
#